data_AF-A0A5P9Q298-F1
#
_entry.id   AF-A0A5P9Q298-F1
#
_cell.length_a   1.000
_cell.length_b   1.000
_cell.length_c   1.000
_cell.angle_alpha   90.00
_cell.angle_beta   90.00
_cell.angle_gamma   90.00
#
_symmetry.space_group_name_H-M   'P 1'
#
loop_
_entity.id
_entity.type
_entity.pdbx_description
1 polymer ?
#
loop_
_entity_poly.entity_id
_entity_poly.type
_entity_poly.pdbx_seq_one_letter_code
_entity_poly.pdbx_strand_id
1 'polypeptide(L)'
;MTATSAKGLEVIADEPTEAPMRAKGGAPVLWRQTRTLLLADGSTTYGCVHCDYTSDNMHSIRPHLNKHRTTPAAEVDVDSLDGLTLGEIRQQLAAAAEWKARAVRAEQHLSMLRSALREVTA
;
A
#
# COMPACT_ATOMS: atom_id res chain seq x y z
N MET A 1 3.16 -12.06 15.90
CA MET A 1 3.87 -12.11 17.18
C MET A 1 4.57 -10.78 17.36
N THR A 2 4.48 -10.18 18.54
CA THR A 2 5.13 -8.91 18.87
C THR A 2 6.52 -9.16 19.46
N ALA A 3 7.47 -8.31 19.12
CA ALA A 3 8.87 -8.47 19.53
C ALA A 3 9.02 -8.38 21.07
N THR A 4 9.65 -9.39 21.68
CA THR A 4 9.97 -9.39 23.12
C THR A 4 11.25 -8.61 23.43
N SER A 5 12.11 -8.38 22.42
CA SER A 5 13.31 -7.56 22.52
C SER A 5 13.52 -6.75 21.25
N ALA A 6 14.07 -5.54 21.40
CA ALA A 6 14.45 -4.68 20.28
C ALA A 6 15.83 -4.08 20.56
N LYS A 7 16.73 -4.11 19.56
CA LYS A 7 18.12 -3.64 19.70
C LYS A 7 18.92 -4.28 20.86
N GLY A 8 18.56 -5.50 21.26
CA GLY A 8 19.18 -6.17 22.41
C GLY A 8 18.70 -5.66 23.77
N LEU A 9 17.70 -4.78 23.80
CA LEU A 9 17.02 -4.31 25.01
C LEU A 9 15.65 -5.00 25.15
N GLU A 10 15.25 -5.23 26.39
CA GLU A 10 13.94 -5.78 26.72
C GLU A 10 12.85 -4.73 26.53
N VAL A 11 11.68 -5.17 26.05
CA VAL A 11 10.49 -4.34 25.91
C VAL A 11 9.73 -4.33 27.24
N ILE A 12 9.64 -3.16 27.87
CA ILE A 12 8.93 -2.93 29.14
C ILE A 12 7.43 -2.72 28.91
N ALA A 13 7.04 -2.03 27.85
CA ALA A 13 5.64 -1.77 27.54
C ALA A 13 5.36 -1.91 26.05
N ASP A 14 4.17 -2.42 25.72
CA ASP A 14 3.72 -2.67 24.36
C ASP A 14 2.30 -2.10 24.15
N GLU A 15 2.21 -0.89 23.60
CA GLU A 15 0.96 -0.17 23.40
C GLU A 15 0.61 0.02 21.92
N PRO A 16 -0.69 0.06 21.55
CA PRO A 16 -1.09 0.44 20.19
C PRO A 16 -0.61 1.86 19.83
N THR A 17 -0.02 2.05 18.65
CA THR A 17 0.45 3.37 18.25
C THR A 17 -0.72 4.30 17.90
N GLU A 18 -0.71 5.51 18.46
CA GLU A 18 -1.67 6.56 18.07
C GLU A 18 -1.33 7.15 16.69
N ALA A 19 -2.33 7.27 15.84
CA ALA A 19 -2.24 7.96 14.57
C ALA A 19 -2.19 9.47 14.79
N PRO A 20 -1.52 10.23 13.91
CA PRO A 20 -1.52 11.69 13.96
C PRO A 20 -2.88 12.32 13.63
N MET A 21 -3.91 11.52 13.31
CA MET A 21 -5.25 11.97 12.95
C MET A 21 -6.25 11.67 14.06
N ARG A 22 -7.27 12.53 14.21
CA ARG A 22 -8.35 12.36 15.19
C ARG A 22 -9.66 11.98 14.50
N ALA A 23 -10.48 11.18 15.19
CA ALA A 23 -11.83 10.86 14.73
C ALA A 23 -12.74 12.10 14.79
N LYS A 24 -13.93 12.01 14.18
CA LYS A 24 -14.96 13.11 14.11
C LYS A 24 -15.53 13.55 15.47
N GLY A 25 -14.93 13.13 16.59
CA GLY A 25 -15.27 13.54 17.96
C GLY A 25 -14.03 13.77 18.85
N GLY A 26 -12.85 13.96 18.25
CA GLY A 26 -11.60 14.25 18.98
C GLY A 26 -10.87 13.03 19.55
N ALA A 27 -11.52 11.86 19.56
CA ALA A 27 -10.92 10.60 20.00
C ALA A 27 -9.66 10.24 19.16
N PRO A 28 -8.60 9.71 19.81
CA PRO A 28 -7.40 9.26 19.12
C PRO A 28 -7.72 8.05 18.23
N VAL A 29 -7.19 8.06 17.01
CA VAL A 29 -7.28 6.90 16.10
C VAL A 29 -6.05 6.05 16.34
N LEU A 30 -6.22 4.76 16.65
CA LEU A 30 -5.10 3.84 16.84
C LEU A 30 -4.76 3.12 15.54
N TRP A 31 -3.46 2.97 15.26
CA TRP A 31 -2.99 2.10 14.19
C TRP A 31 -3.07 0.65 14.62
N ARG A 32 -3.83 -0.14 13.85
CA ARG A 32 -4.12 -1.53 14.19
C ARG A 32 -2.92 -2.47 14.11
N GLN A 33 -1.90 -2.12 13.31
CA GLN A 33 -0.80 -3.01 12.96
C GLN A 33 0.57 -2.54 13.46
N THR A 34 0.63 -1.32 13.97
CA THR A 34 1.85 -0.71 14.50
C THR A 34 1.73 -0.59 16.00
N ARG A 35 2.78 -0.98 16.71
CA ARG A 35 2.85 -0.88 18.17
C ARG A 35 3.98 0.05 18.57
N THR A 36 3.79 0.77 19.65
CA THR A 36 4.83 1.59 20.28
C THR A 36 5.40 0.79 21.44
N LEU A 37 6.68 0.44 21.34
CA LEU A 37 7.40 -0.36 22.31
C LEU A 37 8.28 0.55 23.16
N LEU A 38 8.14 0.49 24.47
CA LEU A 38 9.03 1.16 25.43
C LEU A 38 10.15 0.19 25.82
N LEU A 39 11.40 0.58 25.61
CA LEU A 39 12.57 -0.23 25.93
C LEU A 39 13.10 0.06 27.33
N ALA A 40 13.95 -0.84 27.84
CA ALA A 40 14.54 -0.75 29.18
C ALA A 40 15.35 0.52 29.46
N ASP A 41 15.89 1.15 28.42
CA ASP A 41 16.62 2.42 28.50
C ASP A 41 15.69 3.65 28.48
N GLY A 42 14.37 3.45 28.42
CA GLY A 42 13.36 4.49 28.30
C GLY A 42 13.17 5.01 26.86
N SER A 43 13.88 4.45 25.88
CA SER A 43 13.67 4.81 24.47
C SER A 43 12.43 4.11 23.91
N THR A 44 11.75 4.78 22.98
CA THR A 44 10.60 4.20 22.26
C THR A 44 10.98 3.79 20.86
N THR A 45 10.53 2.60 20.45
CA THR A 45 10.67 2.11 19.07
C THR A 45 9.31 1.62 18.56
N TYR A 46 9.16 1.50 17.25
CA TYR A 46 7.92 1.03 16.64
C TYR A 46 8.04 -0.45 16.29
N GLY A 47 7.07 -1.26 16.71
CA GLY A 47 6.98 -2.68 16.45
C GLY A 47 5.89 -3.04 15.44
N CYS A 48 6.08 -4.16 14.76
CA CYS A 48 5.05 -4.82 13.97
C CYS A 48 4.24 -5.80 14.82
N VAL A 49 2.93 -5.89 14.60
CA VAL A 49 2.09 -6.90 15.30
C VAL A 49 2.28 -8.32 14.74
N HIS A 50 2.71 -8.44 13.48
CA HIS A 50 2.77 -9.71 12.76
C HIS A 50 4.07 -10.46 12.99
N CYS A 51 5.19 -9.76 13.20
CA CYS A 51 6.51 -10.35 13.42
C CYS A 51 7.41 -9.47 14.29
N ASP A 52 8.60 -9.95 14.62
CA ASP A 52 9.56 -9.30 15.53
C ASP A 52 10.31 -8.11 14.92
N TYR A 53 9.76 -7.52 13.85
CA TYR A 53 10.39 -6.37 13.19
C TYR A 53 10.12 -5.11 14.00
N THR A 54 11.20 -4.40 14.33
CA THR A 54 11.17 -3.12 15.04
C THR A 54 11.94 -2.05 14.28
N SER A 55 11.51 -0.79 14.36
CA SER A 55 12.21 0.35 13.77
C SER A 55 11.98 1.62 14.58
N ASP A 56 13.00 2.47 14.68
CA ASP A 56 12.89 3.77 15.32
C ASP A 56 12.15 4.80 14.47
N ASN A 57 12.06 4.52 13.17
CA ASN A 57 11.36 5.38 12.24
C ASN A 57 10.00 4.76 11.90
N MET A 58 8.96 5.48 12.29
CA MET A 58 7.57 5.17 11.97
C MET A 58 7.33 4.96 10.46
N HIS A 59 8.04 5.71 9.62
CA HIS A 59 7.93 5.61 8.16
C HIS A 59 8.50 4.29 7.60
N SER A 60 9.35 3.59 8.35
CA SER A 60 9.90 2.29 7.96
C SER A 60 8.96 1.12 8.24
N ILE A 61 8.02 1.29 9.19
CA ILE A 61 7.05 0.24 9.53
C ILE A 61 6.02 0.06 8.41
N ARG A 62 5.56 1.15 7.80
CA ARG A 62 4.54 1.10 6.74
C ARG A 62 4.93 0.24 5.52
N PRO A 63 6.13 0.39 4.91
CA PRO A 63 6.56 -0.51 3.84
C PRO A 63 6.82 -1.93 4.33
N HIS A 64 7.21 -2.12 5.59
CA HIS A 64 7.30 -3.45 6.19
C HIS A 64 5.92 -4.14 6.28
N LEU A 65 4.87 -3.43 6.73
CA LEU A 65 3.50 -3.94 6.81
C LEU A 65 2.96 -4.40 5.45
N ASN A 66 3.38 -3.77 4.36
CA ASN A 66 3.01 -4.22 3.01
C ASN A 66 3.55 -5.61 2.67
N LYS A 67 4.63 -6.09 3.31
CA LYS A 67 5.12 -7.47 3.12
C LYS A 67 4.21 -8.50 3.78
N HIS A 68 3.53 -8.12 4.86
CA HIS A 68 2.47 -8.93 5.49
C HIS A 68 1.13 -8.82 4.77
N ARG A 69 0.99 -7.80 3.93
CA ARG A 69 -0.11 -7.67 3.00
C ARG A 69 0.13 -8.67 1.86
N THR A 70 -0.01 -9.96 2.19
CA THR A 70 -0.40 -10.97 1.24
C THR A 70 -1.79 -10.56 0.77
N THR A 71 -1.83 -9.61 -0.17
CA THR A 71 -2.91 -9.64 -1.14
C THR A 71 -2.63 -10.98 -1.81
N PRO A 72 -3.48 -12.01 -1.64
CA PRO A 72 -3.35 -13.15 -2.53
C PRO A 72 -3.36 -12.51 -3.92
N ALA A 73 -2.28 -12.70 -4.68
CA ALA A 73 -2.36 -12.43 -6.10
C ALA A 73 -3.63 -13.17 -6.50
N ALA A 74 -4.64 -12.44 -7.01
CA ALA A 74 -5.93 -13.02 -7.35
C ALA A 74 -5.62 -14.34 -8.04
N GLU A 75 -6.07 -15.46 -7.47
CA GLU A 75 -5.68 -16.77 -7.97
C GLU A 75 -6.03 -16.77 -9.44
N VAL A 76 -5.00 -16.73 -10.28
CA VAL A 76 -5.19 -16.71 -11.73
C VAL A 76 -5.41 -18.17 -12.06
N ASP A 77 -6.67 -18.50 -12.33
CA ASP A 77 -7.01 -19.79 -12.90
C ASP A 77 -6.33 -19.87 -14.28
N VAL A 78 -5.23 -20.62 -14.33
CA VAL A 78 -4.44 -20.80 -15.56
C VAL A 78 -5.23 -21.61 -16.58
N ASP A 79 -6.18 -22.45 -16.13
CA ASP A 79 -7.08 -23.19 -17.01
C ASP A 79 -8.10 -22.26 -17.68
N SER A 80 -8.40 -21.11 -17.08
CA SER A 80 -9.21 -20.04 -17.69
C SER A 80 -8.51 -19.31 -18.84
N LEU A 81 -7.23 -19.61 -19.14
CA LEU A 81 -6.49 -19.00 -20.25
C LEU A 81 -6.73 -19.72 -21.59
N ASP A 82 -7.81 -20.50 -21.74
CA ASP A 82 -8.25 -21.14 -22.99
C ASP A 82 -7.15 -21.91 -23.75
N GLY A 83 -6.18 -22.48 -23.01
CA GLY A 83 -5.04 -23.19 -23.62
C GLY A 83 -4.04 -22.28 -24.36
N LEU A 84 -4.09 -20.96 -24.15
CA LEU A 84 -3.16 -20.01 -24.74
C LEU A 84 -1.73 -20.31 -24.32
N THR A 85 -0.84 -20.29 -25.30
CA THR A 85 0.60 -20.34 -25.07
C THR A 85 1.09 -19.02 -24.45
N LEU A 86 2.25 -19.08 -23.78
CA LEU A 86 2.90 -17.89 -23.22
C LEU A 86 3.18 -16.82 -24.29
N GLY A 87 3.45 -17.24 -25.54
CA GLY A 87 3.66 -16.33 -26.66
C GLY A 87 2.40 -15.55 -27.02
N GLU A 88 1.26 -16.24 -27.09
CA GLU A 88 -0.04 -15.63 -27.39
C GLU A 88 -0.49 -14.68 -26.28
N ILE A 89 -0.28 -15.05 -25.01
CA ILE A 89 -0.58 -14.17 -23.87
C ILE A 89 0.22 -12.87 -23.96
N ARG A 90 1.51 -12.95 -24.30
CA ARG A 90 2.36 -11.76 -24.50
C ARG A 90 1.86 -10.88 -25.64
N GLN A 91 1.41 -11.50 -26.72
CA GLN A 91 0.88 -10.79 -27.89
C GLN A 91 -0.44 -10.09 -27.58
N GLN A 92 -1.36 -10.75 -26.88
CA GLN A 92 -2.61 -10.16 -26.41
C GLN A 92 -2.35 -9.01 -25.43
N LEU A 93 -1.39 -9.15 -24.53
CA LEU A 93 -1.03 -8.09 -23.59
C LEU A 93 -0.49 -6.85 -24.30
N ALA A 94 0.35 -7.04 -25.33
CA ALA A 94 0.85 -5.95 -26.16
C ALA A 94 -0.30 -5.24 -26.90
N ALA A 95 -1.21 -6.00 -27.52
CA ALA A 95 -2.37 -5.45 -28.21
C ALA A 95 -3.29 -4.66 -27.25
N ALA A 96 -3.52 -5.17 -26.04
CA ALA A 96 -4.28 -4.49 -25.01
C ALA A 96 -3.60 -3.18 -24.55
N ALA A 97 -2.27 -3.19 -24.41
CA ALA A 97 -1.51 -1.99 -24.07
C ALA A 97 -1.60 -0.92 -25.17
N GLU A 98 -1.50 -1.31 -26.43
CA GLU A 98 -1.66 -0.40 -27.58
C GLU A 98 -3.06 0.20 -27.65
N TRP A 99 -4.10 -0.63 -27.45
CA TRP A 99 -5.47 -0.15 -27.37
C TRP A 99 -5.64 0.88 -26.24
N LYS A 100 -5.12 0.60 -25.05
CA LYS A 100 -5.18 1.52 -23.90
C LYS A 100 -4.48 2.85 -24.22
N ALA A 101 -3.30 2.80 -24.85
CA ALA A 101 -2.58 4.00 -25.25
C ALA A 101 -3.38 4.84 -26.26
N ARG A 102 -4.08 4.19 -27.20
CA ARG A 102 -5.00 4.87 -28.12
C ARG A 102 -6.17 5.52 -27.40
N ALA A 103 -6.81 4.81 -26.47
CA ALA A 103 -7.94 5.34 -25.69
C ALA A 103 -7.54 6.60 -24.90
N VAL A 104 -6.39 6.58 -24.21
CA VAL A 104 -5.87 7.73 -23.47
C VAL A 104 -5.63 8.94 -24.39
N ARG A 105 -5.06 8.73 -25.58
CA ARG A 105 -4.88 9.83 -26.56
C ARG A 105 -6.21 10.41 -27.02
N ALA A 106 -7.21 9.56 -27.25
CA ALA A 106 -8.55 10.01 -27.63
C ALA A 106 -9.22 10.85 -26.52
N GLU A 107 -9.09 10.43 -25.26
CA GLU A 107 -9.58 11.19 -24.11
C GLU A 107 -8.91 12.55 -23.98
N GLN A 108 -7.59 12.61 -24.16
CA GLN A 108 -6.83 13.87 -24.16
C GLN A 108 -7.29 14.80 -25.28
N HIS A 109 -7.45 14.27 -26.50
CA HIS A 109 -7.94 15.03 -27.65
C HIS A 109 -9.35 15.59 -27.41
N LEU A 110 -10.24 14.78 -26.84
CA LEU A 110 -11.60 15.20 -26.49
C LEU A 110 -11.62 16.25 -25.37
N SER A 111 -10.72 16.14 -24.38
CA SER A 111 -10.54 17.16 -23.35
C SER A 111 -10.10 18.51 -23.95
N MET A 112 -9.14 18.48 -24.87
CA MET A 112 -8.66 19.66 -25.60
C MET A 112 -9.79 20.33 -26.39
N LEU A 113 -10.57 19.57 -27.16
CA LEU A 113 -11.72 20.11 -27.91
C LEU A 113 -12.77 20.75 -27.00
N ARG A 114 -13.04 20.14 -25.85
CA ARG A 114 -13.95 20.72 -24.83
C ARG A 114 -13.43 22.02 -24.27
N SER A 115 -12.12 22.15 -24.04
CA SER A 115 -11.52 23.41 -23.60
C SER A 115 -11.64 24.49 -24.67
N ALA A 116 -11.29 24.17 -25.92
CA ALA A 116 -11.43 25.12 -27.03
C ALA A 116 -12.87 25.58 -27.22
N LEU A 117 -13.85 24.66 -27.12
CA LEU A 117 -15.26 25.02 -27.21
C LEU A 117 -15.66 26.00 -26.10
N ARG A 118 -15.22 25.76 -24.85
CA ARG A 118 -15.49 26.67 -23.73
C ARG A 118 -14.96 28.07 -24.00
N GLU A 119 -13.75 28.20 -24.53
CA GLU A 119 -13.12 29.49 -24.85
C GLU A 119 -13.87 30.24 -25.96
N VAL A 120 -14.40 29.54 -26.96
CA VAL A 120 -15.17 30.16 -28.05
C VAL A 120 -16.59 30.57 -27.61
N THR A 121 -17.16 29.86 -26.64
CA THR A 121 -18.52 30.13 -26.13
C THR A 121 -18.58 31.07 -24.92
N ALA A 122 -17.43 31.51 -24.40
CA ALA A 122 -17.29 32.46 -23.30
C ALA A 122 -17.16 33.89 -23.81
#